data_AF-A0A7W7L7Z2-F1
#
_entry.id   AF-A0A7W7L7Z2-F1
#
_cell.length_a   1.000
_cell.length_b   1.000
_cell.length_c   1.000
_cell.angle_alpha   90.00
_cell.angle_beta   90.00
_cell.angle_gamma   90.00
#
_symmetry.space_group_name_H-M   'P 1'
#
loop_
_entity.id
_entity.type
_entity.pdbx_description
1 polymer ?
#
loop_
_entity_poly.entity_id
_entity_poly.type
_entity_poly.pdbx_seq_one_letter_code
_entity_poly.pdbx_strand_id
1 'polypeptide(L)'
;MTGRTNPGTGGGPPPDGGRRLLVPLYVHPAVSPQAWTSLTGTAAGLYAVVLNVADGPGHRPDPDFRAAADRLRDAGVRLLGYTDTGYGHRPPREIIADIRKHRRWYDVDGIFFDQAAAHAALLPRYRRLAVLARALGARTAVLNPGTHPDPGYALIADLLVTFEGSWEAYRRATVPNWTADHPPERFCHLVYGVPPERAEQVARTADGRGAAVHCAVPGEGANPWQTAPLTGAGTGLAGDVR
;
A
#
# COMPACT_ATOMS: atom_id res chain seq x y z
N MET A 1 -12.63 -21.11 -48.00
CA MET A 1 -11.39 -21.69 -47.43
C MET A 1 -10.32 -20.61 -47.53
N THR A 2 -9.70 -20.06 -46.50
CA THR A 2 -9.68 -20.33 -45.05
C THR A 2 -9.26 -19.01 -44.40
N GLY A 3 -10.10 -18.49 -43.50
CA GLY A 3 -9.70 -17.42 -42.58
C GLY A 3 -8.74 -17.98 -41.54
N ARG A 4 -7.65 -17.27 -41.27
CA ARG A 4 -6.80 -17.53 -40.11
C ARG A 4 -7.15 -16.53 -39.02
N THR A 5 -7.98 -16.99 -38.09
CA THR A 5 -8.06 -16.44 -36.74
C THR A 5 -6.75 -16.75 -36.02
N ASN A 6 -6.13 -15.75 -35.41
CA ASN A 6 -5.03 -15.99 -34.47
C ASN A 6 -5.62 -16.08 -33.07
N PRO A 7 -5.28 -17.13 -32.29
CA PRO A 7 -5.88 -17.38 -30.99
C PRO A 7 -5.35 -16.43 -29.94
N GLY A 8 -6.22 -16.04 -29.01
CA GLY A 8 -5.90 -15.20 -27.87
C GLY A 8 -4.76 -15.77 -27.05
N THR A 9 -3.78 -14.93 -26.75
CA THR A 9 -2.79 -15.19 -25.72
C THR A 9 -3.49 -15.11 -24.38
N GLY A 10 -3.59 -16.27 -23.72
CA GLY A 10 -4.17 -16.42 -22.40
C GLY A 10 -3.54 -15.48 -21.39
N GLY A 11 -4.37 -14.64 -20.78
CA GLY A 11 -4.04 -13.98 -19.54
C GLY A 11 -3.97 -15.05 -18.46
N GLY A 12 -2.75 -15.39 -18.02
CA GLY A 12 -2.59 -16.05 -16.74
C GLY A 12 -3.24 -15.20 -15.63
N PRO A 13 -3.65 -15.81 -14.50
CA PRO A 13 -4.14 -15.03 -13.37
C PRO A 13 -3.11 -13.95 -13.00
N PRO A 14 -3.55 -12.73 -12.62
CA PRO A 14 -2.63 -11.65 -12.29
C PRO A 14 -1.66 -12.10 -11.19
N PRO A 15 -0.41 -11.61 -11.18
CA PRO A 15 0.65 -12.10 -10.29
C PRO A 15 0.30 -12.04 -8.79
N ASP A 16 -0.72 -11.25 -8.40
CA ASP A 16 -1.19 -11.12 -7.01
C ASP A 16 -2.53 -11.82 -6.72
N GLY A 17 -3.09 -12.61 -7.65
CA GLY A 17 -4.17 -13.58 -7.37
C GLY A 17 -5.47 -13.00 -6.77
N GLY A 18 -5.81 -11.75 -7.06
CA GLY A 18 -7.00 -11.09 -6.51
C GLY A 18 -6.78 -10.35 -5.19
N ARG A 19 -5.52 -10.26 -4.71
CA ARG A 19 -5.13 -9.41 -3.57
C ARG A 19 -5.23 -7.92 -3.94
N ARG A 20 -6.03 -7.17 -3.18
CA ARG A 20 -6.41 -5.78 -3.50
C ARG A 20 -6.21 -4.80 -2.35
N LEU A 21 -5.86 -5.27 -1.15
CA LEU A 21 -5.77 -4.40 0.02
C LEU A 21 -4.32 -4.06 0.37
N LEU A 22 -3.93 -2.79 0.23
CA LEU A 22 -2.66 -2.27 0.75
C LEU A 22 -2.94 -1.60 2.09
N VAL A 23 -2.49 -2.18 3.20
CA VAL A 23 -2.88 -1.72 4.54
C VAL A 23 -1.74 -0.97 5.22
N PRO A 24 -1.77 0.37 5.30
CA PRO A 24 -1.03 1.10 6.32
C PRO A 24 -1.70 0.89 7.69
N LEU A 25 -1.03 0.19 8.61
CA LEU A 25 -1.52 0.01 9.99
C LEU A 25 -0.52 0.67 10.96
N TYR A 26 -0.76 1.94 11.26
CA TYR A 26 0.12 2.81 12.05
C TYR A 26 -0.33 2.88 13.51
N VAL A 27 -0.57 1.70 14.08
CA VAL A 27 -0.83 1.49 15.51
C VAL A 27 0.08 0.39 16.02
N HIS A 28 0.67 0.60 17.19
CA HIS A 28 1.57 -0.36 17.79
C HIS A 28 0.83 -1.69 18.10
N PRO A 29 1.41 -2.88 17.81
CA PRO A 29 0.73 -4.15 18.06
C PRO A 29 0.33 -4.39 19.51
N ALA A 30 1.11 -3.91 20.48
CA ALA A 30 0.72 -3.96 21.90
C ALA A 30 -0.47 -3.04 22.25
N VAL A 31 -0.69 -1.96 21.49
CA VAL A 31 -1.81 -1.03 21.71
C VAL A 31 -3.09 -1.56 21.09
N SER A 32 -3.00 -2.18 19.91
CA SER A 32 -4.16 -2.77 19.22
C SER A 32 -3.87 -4.19 18.70
N PRO A 33 -3.75 -5.20 19.58
CA PRO A 33 -3.47 -6.58 19.14
C PRO A 33 -4.53 -7.14 18.20
N GLN A 34 -5.78 -6.74 18.40
CA GLN A 34 -6.91 -7.17 17.58
C GLN A 34 -6.82 -6.65 16.14
N ALA A 35 -6.38 -5.41 15.92
CA ALA A 35 -6.21 -4.88 14.57
C ALA A 35 -5.20 -5.71 13.77
N TRP A 36 -4.05 -6.03 14.38
CA TRP A 36 -3.02 -6.87 13.75
C TRP A 36 -3.48 -8.31 13.53
N THR A 37 -4.22 -8.90 14.48
CA THR A 37 -4.76 -10.26 14.36
C THR A 37 -5.84 -10.35 13.28
N SER A 38 -6.64 -9.30 13.07
CA SER A 38 -7.65 -9.29 11.99
C SER A 38 -7.04 -9.40 10.59
N LEU A 39 -5.82 -8.91 10.39
CA LEU A 39 -5.11 -8.98 9.11
C LEU A 39 -4.76 -10.41 8.70
N THR A 40 -4.46 -11.30 9.65
CA THR A 40 -4.19 -12.71 9.31
C THR A 40 -5.45 -13.41 8.79
N GLY A 41 -6.64 -13.04 9.32
CA GLY A 41 -7.92 -13.56 8.85
C GLY A 41 -8.30 -13.11 7.43
N THR A 42 -7.71 -12.00 6.96
CA THR A 42 -7.97 -11.44 5.62
C THR A 42 -6.76 -11.57 4.67
N ALA A 43 -5.74 -12.34 5.06
CA ALA A 43 -4.46 -12.46 4.38
C ALA A 43 -4.54 -12.75 2.87
N ALA A 44 -5.53 -13.54 2.44
CA ALA A 44 -5.75 -13.87 1.03
C ALA A 44 -6.12 -12.65 0.17
N GLY A 45 -6.70 -11.60 0.75
CA GLY A 45 -7.06 -10.36 0.06
C GLY A 45 -6.03 -9.23 0.19
N LEU A 46 -5.01 -9.40 1.05
CA LEU A 46 -3.99 -8.38 1.30
C LEU A 46 -2.95 -8.37 0.18
N TYR A 47 -2.86 -7.24 -0.53
CA TYR A 47 -1.75 -6.94 -1.44
C TYR A 47 -0.45 -6.81 -0.65
N ALA A 48 -0.46 -6.03 0.44
CA ALA A 48 0.61 -5.92 1.41
C ALA A 48 0.18 -5.20 2.69
N VAL A 49 0.97 -5.32 3.76
CA VAL A 49 0.87 -4.51 4.98
C VAL A 49 2.11 -3.65 5.13
N VAL A 50 1.93 -2.36 5.44
CA VAL A 50 3.02 -1.41 5.65
C VAL A 50 3.37 -1.34 7.14
N LEU A 51 4.61 -1.69 7.48
CA LEU A 51 5.14 -1.64 8.84
C LEU A 51 5.80 -0.27 9.09
N ASN A 52 5.16 0.53 9.93
CA ASN A 52 5.71 1.78 10.46
C ASN A 52 5.86 1.67 11.98
N VAL A 53 7.10 1.55 12.46
CA VAL A 53 7.40 1.33 13.89
C VAL A 53 7.48 2.65 14.64
N ALA A 54 8.17 3.63 14.06
CA ALA A 54 8.32 5.00 14.58
C ALA A 54 8.81 5.91 13.44
N ASP A 55 7.90 6.23 12.52
CA ASP A 55 8.18 6.95 11.25
C ASP A 55 9.35 6.34 10.46
N GLY A 56 9.38 5.00 10.44
CA GLY A 56 10.50 4.20 9.98
C GLY A 56 10.64 2.89 10.76
N PRO A 57 11.84 2.28 10.77
CA PRO A 57 12.09 1.00 11.44
C PRO A 57 12.30 1.13 12.96
N GLY A 58 12.30 2.35 13.50
CA GLY A 58 12.63 2.65 14.89
C GLY A 58 14.14 2.74 15.18
N HIS A 59 14.48 2.98 16.44
CA HIS A 59 15.87 3.09 16.89
C HIS A 59 16.50 1.74 17.25
N ARG A 60 15.68 0.75 17.62
CA ARG A 60 16.05 -0.62 17.94
C ARG A 60 14.92 -1.56 17.46
N PRO A 61 15.21 -2.85 17.19
CA PRO A 61 14.15 -3.80 16.86
C PRO A 61 13.12 -3.87 17.99
N ASP A 62 11.86 -3.85 17.58
CA ASP A 62 10.71 -3.94 18.47
C ASP A 62 10.15 -5.37 18.46
N PRO A 63 10.04 -6.04 19.64
CA PRO A 63 9.60 -7.43 19.71
C PRO A 63 8.14 -7.62 19.32
N ASP A 64 7.25 -6.65 19.58
CA ASP A 64 5.83 -6.77 19.27
C ASP A 64 5.61 -6.63 17.76
N PHE A 65 6.30 -5.69 17.11
CA PHE A 65 6.30 -5.60 15.65
C PHE A 65 6.93 -6.82 14.99
N ARG A 66 8.01 -7.39 15.57
CA ARG A 66 8.59 -8.63 15.06
C ARG A 66 7.59 -9.78 15.14
N ALA A 67 6.95 -9.99 16.29
CA ALA A 67 5.96 -11.05 16.44
C ALA A 67 4.76 -10.87 15.51
N ALA A 68 4.30 -9.63 15.29
CA ALA A 68 3.24 -9.34 14.32
C ALA A 68 3.69 -9.60 12.87
N ALA A 69 4.92 -9.19 12.52
CA ALA A 69 5.51 -9.44 11.21
C ALA A 69 5.62 -10.94 10.93
N ASP A 70 6.11 -11.71 11.89
CA ASP A 70 6.29 -13.16 11.77
C ASP A 70 4.94 -13.85 11.49
N ARG A 71 3.89 -13.53 12.26
CA ARG A 71 2.53 -14.07 12.04
C ARG A 71 1.96 -13.73 10.66
N LEU A 72 2.17 -12.50 10.19
CA LEU A 72 1.71 -12.08 8.86
C LEU A 72 2.46 -12.79 7.74
N ARG A 73 3.78 -12.96 7.88
CA ARG A 73 4.58 -13.72 6.90
C ARG A 73 4.19 -15.19 6.88
N ASP A 74 3.94 -15.80 8.05
CA ASP A 74 3.44 -17.18 8.14
C ASP A 74 2.06 -17.35 7.46
N ALA A 75 1.23 -16.31 7.47
CA ALA A 75 -0.02 -16.23 6.72
C ALA A 75 0.15 -15.91 5.22
N GLY A 76 1.40 -15.79 4.74
CA GLY A 76 1.71 -15.49 3.34
C GLY A 76 1.46 -14.04 2.93
N VAL A 77 1.42 -13.11 3.90
CA VAL A 77 1.22 -11.69 3.65
C VAL A 77 2.55 -11.01 3.31
N ARG A 78 2.54 -10.23 2.23
CA ARG A 78 3.68 -9.37 1.85
C ARG A 78 3.81 -8.21 2.82
N LEU A 79 5.01 -8.00 3.36
CA LEU A 79 5.32 -6.89 4.26
C LEU A 79 6.16 -5.82 3.56
N LEU A 80 5.83 -4.55 3.78
CA LEU A 80 6.58 -3.41 3.27
C LEU A 80 7.09 -2.57 4.44
N GLY A 81 8.38 -2.26 4.47
CA GLY A 81 8.91 -1.29 5.44
C GLY A 81 8.49 0.14 5.06
N TYR A 82 7.98 0.91 6.01
CA TYR A 82 7.73 2.35 5.80
C TYR A 82 9.04 3.13 5.77
N THR A 83 9.21 4.05 4.82
CA THR A 83 10.32 5.00 4.83
C THR A 83 9.88 6.33 4.24
N ASP A 84 9.89 7.37 5.07
CA ASP A 84 9.66 8.75 4.63
C ASP A 84 10.81 9.22 3.72
N THR A 85 10.45 9.87 2.61
CA THR A 85 11.40 10.48 1.66
C THR A 85 11.44 12.01 1.74
N GLY A 86 10.58 12.63 2.56
CA GLY A 86 10.48 14.06 2.79
C GLY A 86 10.30 14.85 1.50
N TYR A 87 9.46 14.37 0.58
CA TYR A 87 9.26 14.94 -0.75
C TYR A 87 10.56 15.13 -1.54
N GLY A 88 11.51 14.21 -1.34
CA GLY A 88 12.81 14.21 -2.00
C GLY A 88 13.91 14.98 -1.25
N HIS A 89 13.58 15.65 -0.15
CA HIS A 89 14.55 16.39 0.66
C HIS A 89 15.35 15.49 1.61
N ARG A 90 14.80 14.34 2.02
CA ARG A 90 15.48 13.46 2.98
C ARG A 90 16.73 12.81 2.36
N PRO A 91 17.91 12.83 3.00
CA PRO A 91 19.15 12.28 2.43
C PRO A 91 19.05 10.80 2.02
N PRO A 92 19.54 10.38 0.83
CA PRO A 92 19.45 8.99 0.39
C PRO A 92 20.11 7.99 1.34
N ARG A 93 21.20 8.40 2.01
CA ARG A 93 21.90 7.54 2.99
C ARG A 93 21.01 7.12 4.16
N GLU A 94 20.10 7.99 4.59
CA GLU A 94 19.18 7.73 5.71
C GLU A 94 18.04 6.82 5.26
N ILE A 95 17.48 7.08 4.08
CA ILE A 95 16.50 6.20 3.43
C ILE A 95 17.06 4.78 3.25
N ILE A 96 18.31 4.66 2.79
CA ILE A 96 19.00 3.36 2.65
C ILE A 96 19.21 2.67 4.00
N ALA A 97 19.54 3.43 5.04
CA ALA A 97 19.69 2.89 6.39
C ALA A 97 18.36 2.32 6.89
N ASP A 98 17.24 2.97 6.60
CA ASP A 98 15.91 2.48 6.98
C ASP A 98 15.54 1.20 6.25
N ILE A 99 15.74 1.14 4.92
CA ILE A 99 15.52 -0.07 4.12
C ILE A 99 16.27 -1.27 4.73
N ARG A 100 17.56 -1.08 5.06
CA ARG A 100 18.39 -2.15 5.65
C ARG A 100 17.89 -2.58 7.02
N LYS A 101 17.52 -1.63 7.88
CA LYS A 101 17.00 -1.92 9.22
C LYS A 101 15.68 -2.67 9.14
N HIS A 102 14.74 -2.23 8.30
CA HIS A 102 13.48 -2.93 8.09
C HIS A 102 13.69 -4.38 7.66
N ARG A 103 14.55 -4.60 6.65
CA ARG A 103 14.89 -5.95 6.19
C ARG A 103 15.54 -6.79 7.29
N ARG A 104 16.50 -6.24 8.01
CA ARG A 104 17.23 -6.96 9.08
C ARG A 104 16.36 -7.25 10.30
N TRP A 105 15.47 -6.35 10.68
CA TRP A 105 14.73 -6.42 11.94
C TRP A 105 13.35 -7.03 11.81
N TYR A 106 12.71 -6.94 10.64
CA TYR A 106 11.32 -7.38 10.45
C TYR A 106 11.14 -8.24 9.20
N ASP A 107 12.24 -8.57 8.50
CA ASP A 107 12.26 -9.43 7.30
C ASP A 107 11.22 -9.01 6.24
N VAL A 108 11.06 -7.70 6.05
CA VAL A 108 10.10 -7.16 5.07
C VAL A 108 10.47 -7.55 3.64
N ASP A 109 9.47 -7.74 2.80
CA ASP A 109 9.61 -8.14 1.39
C ASP A 109 9.92 -6.98 0.46
N GLY A 110 9.55 -5.78 0.87
CA GLY A 110 9.63 -4.59 0.05
C GLY A 110 9.66 -3.31 0.86
N ILE A 111 9.51 -2.19 0.17
CA ILE A 111 9.55 -0.86 0.76
C ILE A 111 8.35 -0.02 0.28
N PHE A 112 7.81 0.76 1.21
CA PHE A 112 6.83 1.80 0.98
C PHE A 112 7.50 3.15 1.21
N PHE A 113 7.80 3.86 0.12
CA PHE A 113 8.37 5.20 0.16
C PHE A 113 7.25 6.22 0.33
N ASP A 114 7.16 6.80 1.53
CA ASP A 114 6.15 7.79 1.85
C ASP A 114 6.62 9.22 1.54
N GLN A 115 5.64 10.12 1.47
CA GLN A 115 5.84 11.52 1.09
C GLN A 115 6.66 11.62 -0.20
N ALA A 116 6.33 10.79 -1.19
CA ALA A 116 7.03 10.82 -2.47
C ALA A 116 6.67 12.10 -3.23
N ALA A 117 7.64 12.81 -3.77
CA ALA A 117 7.33 13.95 -4.63
C ALA A 117 6.64 13.50 -5.92
N ALA A 118 5.78 14.36 -6.45
CA ALA A 118 4.95 14.04 -7.61
C ALA A 118 5.49 14.60 -8.94
N HIS A 119 6.46 15.51 -8.93
CA HIS A 119 6.87 16.26 -10.12
C HIS A 119 8.06 15.64 -10.88
N ALA A 120 8.07 15.82 -12.20
CA ALA A 120 9.06 15.22 -13.11
C ALA A 120 10.53 15.45 -12.72
N ALA A 121 10.86 16.62 -12.16
CA ALA A 121 12.23 16.97 -11.78
C ALA A 121 12.85 16.00 -10.74
N LEU A 122 12.04 15.33 -9.91
CA LEU A 122 12.52 14.36 -8.93
C LEU A 122 12.43 12.91 -9.40
N LEU A 123 11.88 12.64 -10.59
CA LEU A 123 11.77 11.28 -11.12
C LEU A 123 13.12 10.53 -11.18
N PRO A 124 14.26 11.13 -11.63
CA PRO A 124 15.54 10.45 -11.62
C PRO A 124 16.05 10.09 -10.22
N ARG A 125 15.60 10.81 -9.18
CA ARG A 125 15.93 10.49 -7.79
C ARG A 125 15.16 9.25 -7.34
N TYR A 126 13.84 9.22 -7.53
CA TYR A 126 13.03 8.07 -7.13
C TYR A 126 13.38 6.81 -7.93
N ARG A 127 13.75 6.94 -9.22
CA ARG A 127 14.29 5.81 -10.01
C ARG A 127 15.52 5.20 -9.34
N ARG A 128 16.47 6.03 -8.89
CA ARG A 128 17.67 5.57 -8.19
C ARG A 128 17.33 4.91 -6.85
N LEU A 129 16.39 5.47 -6.08
CA LEU A 129 15.95 4.86 -4.82
C LEU A 129 15.30 3.49 -5.04
N ALA A 130 14.43 3.34 -6.04
CA ALA A 130 13.82 2.06 -6.39
C ALA A 130 14.88 1.01 -6.78
N VAL A 131 15.84 1.38 -7.64
CA VAL A 131 16.95 0.48 -8.02
C VAL A 131 17.79 0.07 -6.80
N LEU A 132 18.12 1.02 -5.92
CA LEU A 132 18.88 0.73 -4.70
C LEU A 132 18.11 -0.15 -3.73
N ALA A 133 16.80 0.07 -3.55
CA ALA A 133 15.97 -0.79 -2.73
C ALA A 133 15.96 -2.24 -3.25
N ARG A 134 15.82 -2.42 -4.57
CA ARG A 134 15.90 -3.74 -5.20
C ARG A 134 17.27 -4.39 -5.02
N ALA A 135 18.36 -3.64 -5.16
CA ALA A 135 19.71 -4.12 -4.89
C ALA A 135 19.92 -4.53 -3.41
N LEU A 136 19.12 -3.98 -2.49
CA LEU A 136 19.10 -4.34 -1.07
C LEU A 136 18.09 -5.45 -0.73
N GLY A 137 17.47 -6.07 -1.75
CA GLY A 137 16.58 -7.21 -1.60
C GLY A 137 15.09 -6.89 -1.55
N ALA A 138 14.68 -5.63 -1.77
CA ALA A 138 13.27 -5.29 -1.90
C ALA A 138 12.70 -5.88 -3.20
N ARG A 139 11.71 -6.76 -3.09
CA ARG A 139 10.98 -7.34 -4.23
C ARG A 139 9.89 -6.39 -4.73
N THR A 140 9.34 -5.58 -3.84
CA THR A 140 8.29 -4.61 -4.13
C THR A 140 8.72 -3.21 -3.68
N ALA A 141 8.55 -2.21 -4.54
CA ALA A 141 8.73 -0.81 -4.24
C ALA A 141 7.43 -0.05 -4.52
N VAL A 142 6.81 0.46 -3.46
CA VAL A 142 5.63 1.32 -3.53
C VAL A 142 6.07 2.77 -3.37
N LEU A 143 5.58 3.66 -4.22
CA LEU A 143 5.74 5.11 -4.06
C LEU A 143 4.41 5.70 -3.63
N ASN A 144 4.41 6.51 -2.58
CA ASN A 144 3.23 7.24 -2.15
C ASN A 144 3.37 8.76 -2.29
N PRO A 145 2.98 9.32 -3.45
CA PRO A 145 2.75 10.75 -3.58
C PRO A 145 1.40 11.24 -3.02
N GLY A 146 0.45 10.34 -2.76
CA GLY A 146 -0.92 10.68 -2.35
C GLY A 146 -1.76 11.38 -3.41
N THR A 147 -1.21 11.56 -4.62
CA THR A 147 -1.83 12.25 -5.76
C THR A 147 -1.26 11.72 -7.06
N HIS A 148 -1.88 12.03 -8.20
CA HIS A 148 -1.33 11.66 -9.50
C HIS A 148 -0.03 12.43 -9.79
N PRO A 149 1.11 11.73 -9.93
CA PRO A 149 2.37 12.37 -10.27
C PRO A 149 2.56 12.50 -11.79
N ASP A 150 3.74 12.99 -12.18
CA ASP A 150 4.25 12.83 -13.54
C ASP A 150 4.17 11.36 -13.99
N PRO A 151 3.69 11.06 -15.22
CA PRO A 151 3.47 9.68 -15.67
C PRO A 151 4.71 8.79 -15.60
N GLY A 152 5.91 9.37 -15.69
CA GLY A 152 7.16 8.62 -15.61
C GLY A 152 7.35 7.88 -14.28
N TYR A 153 6.65 8.29 -13.21
CA TYR A 153 6.66 7.59 -11.91
C TYR A 153 6.06 6.19 -11.99
N ALA A 154 5.06 6.00 -12.85
CA ALA A 154 4.50 4.68 -13.07
C ALA A 154 5.60 3.72 -13.55
N LEU A 155 6.58 4.16 -14.34
CA LEU A 155 7.61 3.26 -14.90
C LEU A 155 8.66 2.78 -13.88
N ILE A 156 8.68 3.33 -12.65
CA ILE A 156 9.74 3.05 -11.67
C ILE A 156 9.25 2.37 -10.38
N ALA A 157 7.95 2.36 -10.14
CA ALA A 157 7.31 1.72 -9.00
C ALA A 157 6.60 0.42 -9.40
N ASP A 158 6.47 -0.52 -8.47
CA ASP A 158 5.59 -1.68 -8.65
C ASP A 158 4.13 -1.27 -8.41
N LEU A 159 3.91 -0.36 -7.46
CA LEU A 159 2.62 0.22 -7.13
C LEU A 159 2.78 1.71 -6.81
N LEU A 160 1.84 2.52 -7.26
CA LEU A 160 1.82 3.97 -7.05
C LEU A 160 0.53 4.36 -6.32
N VAL A 161 0.65 4.97 -5.15
CA VAL A 161 -0.52 5.53 -4.45
C VAL A 161 -0.88 6.86 -5.10
N THR A 162 -1.91 6.84 -5.95
CA THR A 162 -2.35 7.99 -6.75
C THR A 162 -3.45 8.81 -6.09
N PHE A 163 -3.97 8.33 -4.96
CA PHE A 163 -4.86 9.09 -4.10
C PHE A 163 -4.59 8.71 -2.64
N GLU A 164 -4.39 9.71 -1.80
CA GLU A 164 -4.48 9.59 -0.35
C GLU A 164 -5.28 10.77 0.21
N GLY A 165 -6.37 10.49 0.90
CA GLY A 165 -7.24 11.56 1.41
C GLY A 165 -8.53 11.09 2.06
N SER A 166 -9.31 12.06 2.53
CA SER A 166 -10.60 11.80 3.14
C SER A 166 -11.63 11.26 2.14
N TRP A 167 -12.63 10.54 2.64
CA TRP A 167 -13.79 10.09 1.87
C TRP A 167 -14.49 11.25 1.13
N GLU A 168 -14.64 12.39 1.81
CA GLU A 168 -15.14 13.65 1.25
C GLU A 168 -14.37 14.07 -0.01
N ALA A 169 -13.03 14.14 0.08
CA ALA A 169 -12.19 14.48 -1.06
C ALA A 169 -12.24 13.40 -2.14
N TYR A 170 -12.24 12.13 -1.75
CA TYR A 170 -12.23 11.00 -2.65
C TYR A 170 -13.47 10.98 -3.56
N ARG A 171 -14.64 11.33 -3.03
CA ARG A 171 -15.88 11.43 -3.83
C ARG A 171 -15.78 12.45 -4.96
N ARG A 172 -14.94 13.47 -4.82
CA ARG A 172 -14.76 14.56 -5.80
C ARG A 172 -13.50 14.39 -6.66
N ALA A 173 -12.65 13.43 -6.35
CA ALA A 173 -11.40 13.20 -7.07
C ALA A 173 -11.67 12.81 -8.54
N THR A 174 -10.77 13.26 -9.42
CA THR A 174 -10.76 12.93 -10.84
C THR A 174 -9.46 12.20 -11.17
N VAL A 175 -9.47 11.43 -12.26
CA VAL A 175 -8.29 10.72 -12.74
C VAL A 175 -7.83 11.32 -14.07
N PRO A 176 -6.52 11.57 -14.26
CA PRO A 176 -5.98 12.04 -15.51
C PRO A 176 -5.91 10.90 -16.54
N ASN A 177 -6.06 11.23 -17.82
CA ASN A 177 -6.18 10.23 -18.90
C ASN A 177 -4.98 9.29 -19.02
N TRP A 178 -3.77 9.72 -18.64
CA TRP A 178 -2.56 8.92 -18.79
C TRP A 178 -2.59 7.62 -17.98
N THR A 179 -3.38 7.54 -16.89
CA THR A 179 -3.46 6.30 -16.10
C THR A 179 -4.13 5.16 -16.88
N ALA A 180 -4.95 5.48 -17.89
CA ALA A 180 -5.58 4.49 -18.76
C ALA A 180 -4.56 3.72 -19.63
N ASP A 181 -3.35 4.26 -19.82
CA ASP A 181 -2.26 3.59 -20.55
C ASP A 181 -1.53 2.53 -19.71
N HIS A 182 -1.96 2.30 -18.47
CA HIS A 182 -1.33 1.37 -17.54
C HIS A 182 -2.35 0.39 -16.93
N PRO A 183 -1.91 -0.84 -16.60
CA PRO A 183 -2.74 -1.78 -15.85
C PRO A 183 -3.18 -1.21 -14.49
N PRO A 184 -4.44 -1.45 -14.07
CA PRO A 184 -4.97 -0.90 -12.82
C PRO A 184 -4.25 -1.44 -11.57
N GLU A 185 -3.58 -2.59 -11.66
CA GLU A 185 -2.76 -3.19 -10.60
C GLU A 185 -1.55 -2.33 -10.21
N ARG A 186 -1.24 -1.30 -11.01
CA ARG A 186 -0.12 -0.39 -10.74
C ARG A 186 -0.54 0.82 -9.90
N PHE A 187 -1.83 0.96 -9.58
CA PHE A 187 -2.36 2.11 -8.87
C PHE A 187 -3.08 1.71 -7.58
N CYS A 188 -2.93 2.56 -6.57
CA CYS A 188 -3.51 2.39 -5.25
C CYS A 188 -4.22 3.65 -4.78
N HIS A 189 -5.40 3.49 -4.18
CA HIS A 189 -6.12 4.56 -3.49
C HIS A 189 -6.23 4.27 -1.98
N LEU A 190 -5.69 5.16 -1.16
CA LEU A 190 -5.80 5.12 0.30
C LEU A 190 -6.85 6.14 0.75
N VAL A 191 -7.95 5.67 1.34
CA VAL A 191 -9.08 6.54 1.73
C VAL A 191 -9.37 6.41 3.22
N TYR A 192 -9.42 7.55 3.91
CA TYR A 192 -9.75 7.60 5.34
C TYR A 192 -11.03 8.39 5.63
N GLY A 193 -11.53 8.36 6.86
CA GLY A 193 -12.83 8.93 7.23
C GLY A 193 -13.98 8.29 6.46
N VAL A 194 -13.87 7.00 6.15
CA VAL A 194 -14.86 6.26 5.36
C VAL A 194 -15.94 5.74 6.31
N PRO A 195 -17.22 6.11 6.11
CA PRO A 195 -18.31 5.49 6.86
C PRO A 195 -18.37 3.98 6.57
N PRO A 196 -18.58 3.11 7.58
CA PRO A 196 -18.55 1.65 7.40
C PRO A 196 -19.45 1.14 6.27
N GLU A 197 -20.64 1.71 6.10
CA GLU A 197 -21.60 1.37 5.05
C GLU A 197 -21.14 1.78 3.64
N ARG A 198 -20.05 2.55 3.53
CA ARG A 198 -19.45 3.02 2.27
C ARG A 198 -18.16 2.27 1.91
N ALA A 199 -17.73 1.30 2.71
CA ALA A 199 -16.50 0.55 2.47
C ALA A 199 -16.44 -0.05 1.05
N GLU A 200 -17.50 -0.75 0.62
CA GLU A 200 -17.56 -1.30 -0.74
C GLU A 200 -17.56 -0.24 -1.84
N GLN A 201 -18.08 0.96 -1.54
CA GLN A 201 -18.10 2.05 -2.51
C GLN A 201 -16.68 2.53 -2.80
N VAL A 202 -15.76 2.46 -1.84
CA VAL A 202 -14.34 2.78 -2.08
C VAL A 202 -13.74 1.84 -3.13
N ALA A 203 -13.94 0.53 -2.97
CA ALA A 203 -13.46 -0.49 -3.91
C ALA A 203 -14.00 -0.27 -5.33
N ARG A 204 -15.33 -0.15 -5.46
CA ARG A 204 -15.97 0.12 -6.77
C ARG A 204 -15.49 1.42 -7.41
N THR A 205 -15.29 2.46 -6.61
CA THR A 205 -14.81 3.76 -7.10
C THR A 205 -13.34 3.67 -7.53
N ALA A 206 -12.51 2.88 -6.83
CA ALA A 206 -11.12 2.65 -7.23
C ALA A 206 -11.07 1.89 -8.56
N ASP A 207 -11.84 0.80 -8.69
CA ASP A 207 -11.94 0.03 -9.94
C ASP A 207 -12.39 0.91 -11.12
N GLY A 208 -13.45 1.71 -10.94
CA GLY A 208 -13.95 2.63 -11.96
C GLY A 208 -12.98 3.77 -12.32
N ARG A 209 -11.97 4.00 -11.48
CA ARG A 209 -10.90 4.98 -11.69
C ARG A 209 -9.59 4.33 -12.16
N GLY A 210 -9.61 3.03 -12.43
CA GLY A 210 -8.43 2.30 -12.90
C GLY A 210 -7.40 2.02 -11.81
N ALA A 211 -7.80 1.90 -10.55
CA ALA A 211 -6.93 1.46 -9.46
C ALA A 211 -7.46 0.16 -8.84
N ALA A 212 -6.69 -0.93 -8.96
CA ALA A 212 -7.09 -2.23 -8.43
C ALA A 212 -6.79 -2.39 -6.94
N VAL A 213 -5.80 -1.66 -6.41
CA VAL A 213 -5.38 -1.73 -5.01
C VAL A 213 -6.00 -0.57 -4.24
N HIS A 214 -6.47 -0.81 -3.02
CA HIS A 214 -7.05 0.24 -2.20
C HIS A 214 -6.97 -0.07 -0.70
N CYS A 215 -7.29 0.94 0.11
CA CYS A 215 -7.58 0.79 1.53
C CYS A 215 -8.67 1.77 1.93
N ALA A 216 -9.58 1.34 2.79
CA ALA A 216 -10.61 2.18 3.38
C ALA A 216 -10.55 2.02 4.90
N VAL A 217 -10.43 3.12 5.64
CA VAL A 217 -10.47 3.11 7.11
C VAL A 217 -11.46 4.15 7.63
N PRO A 218 -12.09 3.91 8.79
CA PRO A 218 -12.96 4.90 9.43
C PRO A 218 -12.16 6.00 10.16
N GLY A 219 -10.86 5.81 10.38
CA GLY A 219 -10.04 6.75 11.15
C GLY A 219 -9.95 8.13 10.49
N GLU A 220 -9.75 9.15 11.31
CA GLU A 220 -9.69 10.56 10.91
C GLU A 220 -8.52 11.28 11.61
N GLY A 221 -8.32 12.56 11.30
CA GLY A 221 -7.34 13.41 11.96
C GLY A 221 -5.90 13.18 11.47
N ALA A 222 -4.92 13.44 12.35
CA ALA A 222 -3.50 13.45 12.00
C ALA A 222 -2.91 12.05 11.76
N ASN A 223 -3.52 11.00 12.31
CA ASN A 223 -3.12 9.60 12.07
C ASN A 223 -4.37 8.74 11.84
N PRO A 224 -4.94 8.75 10.62
CA PRO A 224 -6.16 8.01 10.32
C PRO A 224 -5.95 6.49 10.21
N TRP A 225 -4.71 6.03 10.11
CA TRP A 225 -4.33 4.66 9.77
C TRP A 225 -4.17 3.73 10.99
N GLN A 226 -4.87 4.01 12.09
CA GLN A 226 -4.74 3.29 13.36
C GLN A 226 -5.72 2.11 13.52
N THR A 227 -6.61 1.89 12.56
CA THR A 227 -7.63 0.85 12.59
C THR A 227 -7.43 -0.13 11.44
N ALA A 228 -7.93 -1.35 11.62
CA ALA A 228 -7.97 -2.33 10.55
C ALA A 228 -8.84 -1.81 9.38
N PRO A 229 -8.52 -2.20 8.12
CA PRO A 229 -9.28 -1.77 6.96
C PRO A 229 -10.72 -2.29 7.02
N LEU A 230 -11.65 -1.48 6.50
CA LEU A 230 -13.02 -1.90 6.25
C LEU A 230 -13.03 -2.84 5.04
N THR A 231 -13.48 -4.08 5.22
CA THR A 231 -13.62 -5.05 4.14
C THR A 231 -15.08 -5.21 3.73
N GLY A 232 -15.37 -5.09 2.43
CA GLY A 232 -16.71 -5.14 1.83
C GLY A 232 -17.40 -6.50 1.80
N ALA A 233 -17.19 -7.37 2.78
CA ALA A 233 -17.94 -8.60 2.95
C ALA A 233 -18.57 -8.57 4.35
N GLY A 234 -19.86 -8.26 4.42
CA GLY A 234 -20.57 -8.00 5.66
C GLY A 234 -20.63 -9.19 6.62
N THR A 235 -20.54 -8.94 7.92
CA THR A 235 -21.67 -8.95 8.87
C THR A 235 -21.13 -8.71 10.30
N GLY A 236 -21.97 -8.11 11.15
CA GLY A 236 -21.56 -7.44 12.38
C GLY A 236 -20.84 -8.31 13.42
N LEU A 237 -19.94 -7.66 14.16
CA LEU A 237 -19.86 -7.84 15.60
C LEU A 237 -20.16 -6.48 16.23
N ALA A 238 -21.44 -6.16 16.32
CA ALA A 238 -21.89 -5.30 17.40
C ALA A 238 -21.55 -6.06 18.69
N GLY A 239 -20.52 -5.58 19.40
CA GLY A 239 -20.30 -6.00 20.77
C GLY A 239 -21.46 -5.46 21.60
N ASP A 240 -22.34 -6.36 22.03
CA ASP A 240 -23.30 -6.08 23.09
C ASP A 240 -22.53 -5.59 24.31
N VAL A 241 -22.78 -4.33 24.68
CA VAL A 241 -22.52 -3.84 26.03
C VAL A 241 -23.66 -4.34 26.90
N ARG A 242 -23.34 -5.27 27.79
CA ARG A 242 -24.02 -5.38 29.08
C ARG A 242 -22.99 -5.08 30.16
#